data_AF-A0A2E5WMY0-F1
#
_entry.id   AF-A0A2E5WMY0-F1
#
_cell.length_a   1.000
_cell.length_b   1.000
_cell.length_c   1.000
_cell.angle_alpha   90.00
_cell.angle_beta   90.00
_cell.angle_gamma   90.00
#
_symmetry.space_group_name_H-M   'P 1'
#
loop_
_entity.id
_entity.type
_entity.pdbx_description
1 polymer ?
#
loop_
_entity_poly.entity_id
_entity_poly.type
_entity_poly.pdbx_seq_one_letter_code
_entity_poly.pdbx_strand_id
1 'polypeptide(L)'
;MIYPFWINKNNNHKKMTIETNSNKQFETITKDGVEFLNVGNQLRAYYDANPQAEVYLVKKEETKGRIAKAGEIVKCIEDGQEAVQIAEEGDIILQNKSDQGEYIYRHGKGTVEQRIEKFNEAYEAHPNKDGLYVDKGCRPAKLATENISGLASWGGTTETKAGGYIIRDGDGAYTIAAESIQDYRFATKEEILARVPGAKIEEIAEGMYATIQANLEK
;
A
#
# COMPACT_ATOMS: atom_id res chain seq x y z
N MET A 1 -34.27 10.26 19.63
CA MET A 1 -34.52 11.22 18.53
C MET A 1 -34.07 10.52 17.26
N ILE A 2 -35.03 10.04 16.47
CA ILE A 2 -34.80 9.26 15.25
C ILE A 2 -34.88 10.25 14.09
N TYR A 3 -33.89 10.28 13.20
CA TYR A 3 -34.01 10.95 11.90
C TYR A 3 -33.67 9.99 10.76
N PRO A 4 -34.37 10.07 9.62
CA PRO A 4 -34.46 9.01 8.64
C PRO A 4 -33.39 9.11 7.55
N PHE A 5 -32.95 7.97 7.03
CA PHE A 5 -32.13 7.88 5.83
C PHE A 5 -33.00 8.01 4.58
N TRP A 6 -32.60 8.84 3.62
CA TRP A 6 -33.14 8.86 2.27
C TRP A 6 -32.17 8.14 1.33
N ILE A 7 -32.67 7.15 0.59
CA ILE A 7 -31.95 6.50 -0.51
C ILE A 7 -32.31 7.25 -1.79
N ASN A 8 -31.33 7.91 -2.41
CA ASN A 8 -31.50 8.50 -3.74
C ASN A 8 -31.03 7.51 -4.81
N LYS A 9 -32.00 6.92 -5.54
CA LYS A 9 -31.77 6.18 -6.78
C LYS A 9 -31.77 7.18 -7.93
N ASN A 10 -30.61 7.47 -8.52
CA ASN A 10 -30.53 7.90 -9.93
C ASN A 10 -29.14 7.64 -10.52
N ASN A 11 -29.12 6.68 -11.46
CA ASN A 11 -28.05 6.52 -12.44
C ASN A 11 -28.04 7.72 -13.38
N ASN A 12 -26.92 8.44 -13.43
CA ASN A 12 -26.37 9.08 -14.63
C ASN A 12 -25.04 9.72 -14.25
N HIS A 13 -23.99 9.45 -15.05
CA HIS A 13 -22.62 9.92 -14.86
C HIS A 13 -22.54 11.36 -14.34
N LYS A 14 -22.24 11.51 -13.05
CA LYS A 14 -21.91 12.77 -12.40
C LYS A 14 -20.64 12.56 -11.59
N LYS A 15 -19.71 13.51 -11.76
CA LYS A 15 -18.54 13.73 -10.91
C LYS A 15 -18.90 13.43 -9.46
N MET A 16 -18.16 12.52 -8.85
CA MET A 16 -18.32 12.20 -7.45
C MET A 16 -17.82 13.38 -6.62
N THR A 17 -18.74 14.21 -6.14
CA THR A 17 -18.44 15.16 -5.08
C THR A 17 -18.42 14.35 -3.79
N ILE A 18 -17.22 14.05 -3.31
CA ILE A 18 -16.98 13.38 -2.04
C ILE A 18 -17.32 14.39 -0.94
N GLU A 19 -18.55 14.38 -0.44
CA GLU A 19 -18.91 15.10 0.78
C GLU A 19 -18.47 14.28 2.00
N THR A 20 -17.17 14.32 2.29
CA THR A 20 -16.69 14.02 3.65
C THR A 20 -16.95 15.24 4.52
N ASN A 21 -17.42 15.04 5.76
CA ASN A 21 -17.69 16.08 6.78
C ASN A 21 -16.44 16.87 7.26
N SER A 22 -15.48 17.13 6.38
CA SER A 22 -14.34 18.03 6.53
C SER A 22 -14.09 18.72 5.20
N ASN A 23 -14.48 20.00 5.08
CA ASN A 23 -14.37 20.87 3.89
C ASN A 23 -12.92 21.16 3.44
N LYS A 24 -12.00 20.20 3.44
CA LYS A 24 -10.75 20.34 2.70
C LYS A 24 -11.00 19.85 1.28
N GLN A 25 -11.29 20.81 0.39
CA GLN A 25 -11.24 20.57 -1.04
C GLN A 25 -9.82 20.14 -1.39
N PHE A 26 -9.68 19.04 -2.15
CA PHE A 26 -8.41 18.72 -2.79
C PHE A 26 -7.99 19.90 -3.66
N GLU A 27 -6.72 20.26 -3.61
CA GLU A 27 -6.17 21.37 -4.39
C GLU A 27 -5.32 20.83 -5.54
N THR A 28 -5.28 21.56 -6.64
CA THR A 28 -4.34 21.28 -7.72
C THR A 28 -3.01 21.97 -7.41
N ILE A 29 -1.92 21.22 -7.38
CA ILE A 29 -0.55 21.75 -7.30
C ILE A 29 0.19 21.48 -8.59
N THR A 30 1.16 22.33 -8.94
CA THR A 30 2.02 22.15 -10.12
C THR A 30 3.45 21.89 -9.67
N LYS A 31 4.04 20.79 -10.15
CA LYS A 31 5.43 20.41 -9.89
C LYS A 31 6.09 20.00 -11.20
N ASP A 32 7.23 20.61 -11.52
CA ASP A 32 7.98 20.36 -12.76
C ASP A 32 7.12 20.44 -14.04
N GLY A 33 6.15 21.36 -14.04
CA GLY A 33 5.21 21.55 -15.16
C GLY A 33 4.07 20.51 -15.25
N VAL A 34 3.94 19.64 -14.24
CA VAL A 34 2.89 18.62 -14.15
C VAL A 34 1.90 18.99 -13.04
N GLU A 35 0.61 18.95 -13.34
CA GLU A 35 -0.46 19.15 -12.36
C GLU A 35 -0.75 17.87 -11.58
N PHE A 36 -0.89 17.98 -10.26
CA PHE A 36 -1.27 16.91 -9.34
C PHE A 36 -2.49 17.33 -8.52
N LEU A 37 -3.41 16.39 -8.31
CA LEU A 37 -4.42 16.50 -7.26
C LEU A 37 -3.75 16.21 -5.91
N ASN A 38 -3.59 17.24 -5.09
CA ASN A 38 -3.05 17.12 -3.74
C ASN A 38 -4.16 16.67 -2.78
N VAL A 39 -4.04 15.44 -2.29
CA VAL A 39 -4.94 14.83 -1.31
C VAL A 39 -4.41 14.92 0.11
N GLY A 40 -3.21 15.48 0.33
CA GLY A 40 -2.61 15.63 1.66
C GLY A 40 -2.63 14.33 2.48
N ASN A 41 -3.03 14.41 3.74
CA ASN A 41 -3.18 13.23 4.62
C ASN A 41 -4.45 12.41 4.37
N GLN A 42 -5.20 12.69 3.31
CA GLN A 42 -6.47 12.04 2.99
C GLN A 42 -6.32 10.98 1.88
N LEU A 43 -5.11 10.50 1.59
CA LEU A 43 -4.87 9.51 0.53
C LEU A 43 -5.72 8.24 0.71
N ARG A 44 -5.95 7.79 1.95
CA ARG A 44 -6.87 6.68 2.25
C ARG A 44 -8.32 7.02 1.98
N ALA A 45 -8.78 8.21 2.38
CA ALA A 45 -10.16 8.64 2.10
C ALA A 45 -10.40 8.79 0.58
N TYR A 46 -9.41 9.31 -0.15
CA TYR A 46 -9.43 9.35 -1.61
C TYR A 46 -9.52 7.93 -2.19
N TYR A 47 -8.71 6.98 -1.70
CA TYR A 47 -8.78 5.58 -2.11
C TYR A 47 -10.18 4.98 -1.90
N ASP A 48 -10.74 5.14 -0.69
CA ASP A 48 -12.03 4.55 -0.32
C ASP A 48 -13.19 5.14 -1.14
N ALA A 49 -13.11 6.43 -1.46
CA ALA A 49 -14.10 7.12 -2.28
C ALA A 49 -13.91 6.92 -3.80
N ASN A 50 -12.77 6.39 -4.24
CA ASN A 50 -12.49 6.21 -5.65
C ASN A 50 -13.28 4.99 -6.20
N PRO A 51 -14.12 5.14 -7.25
CA PRO A 51 -14.99 4.07 -7.71
C PRO A 51 -14.26 3.03 -8.58
N GLN A 52 -12.96 3.20 -8.82
CA GLN A 52 -12.19 2.23 -9.59
C GLN A 52 -12.24 0.83 -8.97
N ALA A 53 -12.21 -0.18 -9.83
CA ALA A 53 -12.10 -1.57 -9.42
C ALA A 53 -10.82 -1.75 -8.59
N GLU A 54 -10.97 -2.38 -7.43
CA GLU A 54 -9.86 -2.75 -6.58
C GLU A 54 -9.14 -3.96 -7.19
N VAL A 55 -7.82 -3.88 -7.34
CA VAL A 55 -6.95 -5.00 -7.70
C VAL A 55 -6.06 -5.35 -6.51
N TYR A 56 -5.46 -6.52 -6.51
CA TYR A 56 -4.56 -6.94 -5.42
C TYR A 56 -3.16 -7.15 -5.98
N LEU A 57 -2.18 -6.53 -5.34
CA LEU A 57 -0.78 -6.58 -5.74
C LEU A 57 0.05 -7.33 -4.71
N VAL A 58 0.95 -8.18 -5.19
CA VAL A 58 1.98 -8.85 -4.39
C VAL A 58 3.33 -8.35 -4.87
N LYS A 59 4.17 -7.91 -3.92
CA LYS A 59 5.53 -7.49 -4.23
C LYS A 59 6.35 -8.73 -4.64
N LYS A 60 7.00 -8.69 -5.80
CA LYS A 60 7.85 -9.79 -6.30
C LYS A 60 9.25 -9.77 -5.69
N GLU A 61 9.63 -8.62 -5.15
CA GLU A 61 10.99 -8.36 -4.75
C GLU A 61 11.45 -9.25 -3.58
N GLU A 62 12.65 -9.82 -3.72
CA GLU A 62 13.34 -10.49 -2.61
C GLU A 62 13.89 -9.41 -1.65
N THR A 63 13.50 -9.49 -0.38
CA THR A 63 13.98 -8.64 0.69
C THR A 63 15.04 -9.39 1.49
N LYS A 64 16.23 -8.81 1.68
CA LYS A 64 17.21 -9.37 2.61
C LYS A 64 16.71 -9.18 4.03
N GLY A 65 16.83 -10.21 4.86
CA GLY A 65 16.39 -10.15 6.25
C GLY A 65 17.31 -10.90 7.21
N ARG A 66 17.43 -10.40 8.43
CA ARG A 66 18.12 -11.08 9.53
C ARG A 66 17.59 -10.62 10.87
N ILE A 67 17.70 -11.49 11.88
CA ILE A 67 17.42 -11.10 13.26
C ILE A 67 18.53 -10.14 13.72
N ALA A 68 18.14 -9.03 14.32
CA ALA A 68 19.02 -8.03 14.88
C ALA A 68 19.69 -8.52 16.16
N LYS A 69 20.92 -8.04 16.43
CA LYS A 69 21.49 -8.16 17.77
C LYS A 69 20.91 -7.04 18.65
N ALA A 70 20.64 -7.35 19.92
CA ALA A 70 20.21 -6.32 20.86
C ALA A 70 21.24 -5.19 20.96
N GLY A 71 20.79 -3.94 20.84
CA GLY A 71 21.66 -2.77 20.84
C GLY A 71 22.38 -2.51 19.51
N GLU A 72 22.07 -3.27 18.45
CA GLU A 72 22.65 -3.05 17.13
C GLU A 72 22.23 -1.70 16.56
N ILE A 73 23.21 -0.93 16.08
CA ILE A 73 22.99 0.37 15.44
C ILE A 73 22.69 0.13 13.97
N VAL A 74 21.48 0.45 13.55
CA VAL A 74 21.00 0.29 12.18
C VAL A 74 20.89 1.69 11.56
N LYS A 75 21.55 1.87 10.41
CA LYS A 75 21.46 3.08 9.62
C LYS A 75 20.37 2.89 8.56
N CYS A 76 19.28 3.62 8.73
CA CYS A 76 18.14 3.61 7.82
C CYS A 76 18.05 4.93 7.06
N ILE A 77 17.31 4.92 5.96
CA ILE A 77 16.95 6.15 5.25
C ILE A 77 15.48 6.42 5.55
N GLU A 78 15.21 7.51 6.27
CA GLU A 78 13.87 7.99 6.58
C GLU A 78 13.70 9.37 5.94
N ASP A 79 12.66 9.56 5.14
CA ASP A 79 12.38 10.81 4.43
C ASP A 79 13.57 11.36 3.62
N GLY A 80 14.36 10.45 3.03
CA GLY A 80 15.55 10.79 2.24
C GLY A 80 16.76 11.26 3.07
N GLN A 81 16.71 11.10 4.39
CA GLN A 81 17.80 11.42 5.32
C GLN A 81 18.28 10.16 6.05
N GLU A 82 19.58 10.10 6.34
CA GLU A 82 20.14 9.04 7.18
C GLU A 82 19.61 9.19 8.61
N ALA A 83 18.91 8.17 9.09
CA ALA A 83 18.45 8.03 10.46
C ALA A 83 19.19 6.86 11.12
N VAL A 84 19.39 6.98 12.43
CA VAL A 84 20.05 5.95 13.23
C VAL A 84 19.03 5.38 14.20
N GLN A 85 18.77 4.09 14.08
CA GLN A 85 17.92 3.35 14.99
C GLN A 85 18.76 2.34 15.81
N ILE A 86 18.29 2.03 17.02
CA ILE A 86 18.87 0.99 17.86
C ILE A 86 17.89 -0.17 17.91
N ALA A 87 18.35 -1.33 17.45
CA ALA A 87 17.55 -2.54 17.42
C ALA A 87 17.40 -3.14 18.82
N GLU A 88 16.19 -3.61 19.10
CA GLU A 88 15.88 -4.44 20.25
C GLU A 88 16.12 -5.91 19.90
N GLU A 89 16.22 -6.75 20.93
CA GLU A 89 16.25 -8.20 20.72
C GLU A 89 14.99 -8.64 19.95
N GLY A 90 15.17 -9.54 18.98
CA GLY A 90 14.07 -10.06 18.17
C GLY A 90 13.55 -9.12 17.09
N ASP A 91 14.07 -7.90 16.99
CA ASP A 91 13.82 -7.07 15.81
C ASP A 91 14.41 -7.75 14.57
N ILE A 92 13.80 -7.49 13.42
CA ILE A 92 14.26 -8.03 12.14
C ILE A 92 14.72 -6.87 11.28
N ILE A 93 15.97 -6.94 10.84
CA ILE A 93 16.57 -5.96 9.94
C ILE A 93 16.26 -6.39 8.53
N LEU A 94 15.59 -5.51 7.78
CA LEU A 94 15.24 -5.73 6.39
C LEU A 94 15.97 -4.76 5.47
N GLN A 95 16.27 -5.22 4.27
CA GLN A 95 16.78 -4.39 3.18
C GLN A 95 16.12 -4.82 1.88
N ASN A 96 15.25 -3.99 1.33
CA ASN A 96 14.77 -4.18 -0.03
C ASN A 96 15.90 -3.83 -1.01
N LYS A 97 15.92 -4.46 -2.18
CA LYS A 97 16.85 -4.16 -3.28
C LYS A 97 16.72 -2.72 -3.76
N SER A 98 15.53 -2.13 -3.72
CA SER A 98 15.30 -0.72 -4.08
C SER A 98 15.80 0.27 -3.03
N ASP A 99 16.02 -0.16 -1.80
CA ASP A 99 16.25 0.74 -0.68
C ASP A 99 17.74 1.03 -0.53
N GLN A 100 18.07 2.28 -0.23
CA GLN A 100 19.46 2.70 -0.01
C GLN A 100 19.99 2.33 1.39
N GLY A 101 19.14 1.78 2.27
CA GLY A 101 19.50 1.42 3.64
C GLY A 101 18.73 0.23 4.18
N GLU A 102 19.18 -0.26 5.33
CA GLU A 102 18.44 -1.23 6.12
C GLU A 102 17.34 -0.52 6.92
N TYR A 103 16.27 -1.21 7.28
CA TYR A 103 15.28 -0.71 8.23
C TYR A 103 14.90 -1.77 9.24
N ILE A 104 14.43 -1.34 10.41
CA ILE A 104 13.97 -2.23 11.47
C ILE A 104 12.49 -2.54 11.24
N TYR A 105 12.16 -3.80 10.95
CA TYR A 105 10.79 -4.28 10.94
C TYR A 105 10.30 -4.45 12.39
N ARG A 106 9.67 -3.40 12.93
CA ARG A 106 9.10 -3.39 14.28
C ARG A 106 7.58 -3.21 14.22
N HIS A 107 6.83 -4.30 14.34
CA HIS A 107 5.35 -4.24 14.39
C HIS A 107 4.84 -3.87 15.80
N GLY A 108 5.27 -2.73 16.34
CA GLY A 108 4.86 -2.19 17.65
C GLY A 108 5.66 -2.71 18.86
N LYS A 109 5.14 -2.44 20.07
CA LYS A 109 5.76 -2.78 21.38
C LYS A 109 5.42 -4.20 21.86
N GLY A 110 5.44 -5.19 20.95
CA GLY A 110 5.17 -6.60 21.28
C GLY A 110 6.39 -7.32 21.87
N THR A 111 6.20 -8.54 22.39
CA THR A 111 7.33 -9.42 22.76
C THR A 111 8.13 -9.85 21.54
N VAL A 112 9.34 -10.39 21.76
CA VAL A 112 10.19 -10.95 20.70
C VAL A 112 9.42 -11.93 19.82
N GLU A 113 8.69 -12.85 20.46
CA GLU A 113 7.92 -13.90 19.80
C GLU A 113 6.80 -13.30 18.94
N GLN A 114 6.08 -12.30 19.46
CA GLN A 114 5.02 -11.61 18.73
C GLN A 114 5.57 -10.85 17.51
N ARG A 115 6.75 -10.23 17.62
CA ARG A 115 7.40 -9.55 16.49
C ARG A 115 7.81 -10.54 15.40
N ILE A 116 8.39 -11.67 15.79
CA ILE A 116 8.77 -12.75 14.86
C ILE A 116 7.53 -13.37 14.21
N GLU A 117 6.46 -13.61 14.96
CA GLU A 117 5.19 -14.13 14.43
C GLU A 117 4.62 -13.17 13.39
N LYS A 118 4.52 -11.87 13.71
CA LYS A 118 4.06 -10.84 12.76
C LYS A 118 4.92 -10.76 11.50
N PHE A 119 6.22 -10.88 11.64
CA PHE A 119 7.11 -10.96 10.49
C PHE A 119 6.82 -12.19 9.62
N ASN A 120 6.65 -13.36 10.22
CA ASN A 120 6.34 -14.60 9.50
C ASN A 120 4.95 -14.60 8.84
N GLU A 121 4.00 -13.81 9.35
CA GLU A 121 2.72 -13.53 8.69
C GLU A 121 2.90 -12.66 7.43
N ALA A 122 3.84 -11.71 7.49
CA ALA A 122 4.10 -10.77 6.39
C ALA A 122 5.07 -11.31 5.34
N TYR A 123 6.02 -12.16 5.71
CA TYR A 123 7.11 -12.64 4.86
C TYR A 123 7.27 -14.17 4.95
N GLU A 124 7.82 -14.78 3.89
CA GLU A 124 8.35 -16.15 3.88
C GLU A 124 9.83 -16.15 3.58
N ALA A 125 10.55 -17.07 4.19
CA ALA A 125 11.92 -17.36 3.80
C ALA A 125 11.94 -17.91 2.36
N HIS A 126 12.88 -17.41 1.55
CA HIS A 126 13.06 -17.92 0.20
C HIS A 126 13.61 -19.36 0.26
N PRO A 127 12.99 -20.33 -0.42
CA PRO A 127 13.27 -21.76 -0.21
C PRO A 127 14.70 -22.19 -0.55
N ASN A 128 15.38 -21.42 -1.40
CA ASN A 128 16.72 -21.75 -1.91
C ASN A 128 17.79 -20.70 -1.59
N LYS A 129 17.47 -19.65 -0.81
CA LYS A 129 18.40 -18.51 -0.60
C LYS A 129 18.31 -18.03 0.84
N ASP A 130 19.29 -18.43 1.64
CA ASP A 130 19.38 -18.03 3.04
C ASP A 130 19.46 -16.51 3.21
N GLY A 131 18.72 -16.00 4.20
CA GLY A 131 18.66 -14.57 4.49
C GLY A 131 17.86 -13.75 3.48
N LEU A 132 17.20 -14.38 2.50
CA LEU A 132 16.22 -13.72 1.64
C LEU A 132 14.80 -14.12 2.01
N TYR A 133 13.91 -13.15 1.86
CA TYR A 133 12.51 -13.27 2.18
C TYR A 133 11.68 -12.73 1.02
N VAL A 134 10.49 -13.27 0.85
CA VAL A 134 9.50 -12.79 -0.11
C VAL A 134 8.27 -12.33 0.66
N ASP A 135 7.73 -11.20 0.23
CA ASP A 135 6.52 -10.63 0.82
C ASP A 135 5.30 -11.50 0.50
N LYS A 136 4.56 -11.91 1.53
CA LYS A 136 3.27 -12.64 1.42
C LYS A 136 2.09 -11.69 1.24
N GLY A 137 2.32 -10.40 1.36
CA GLY A 137 1.39 -9.29 1.30
C GLY A 137 0.65 -9.20 -0.01
N CYS A 138 -0.63 -9.58 0.00
CA CYS A 138 -1.58 -9.07 -0.99
C CYS A 138 -2.10 -7.73 -0.49
N ARG A 139 -1.79 -6.66 -1.21
CA ARG A 139 -2.25 -5.31 -0.88
C ARG A 139 -3.33 -4.86 -1.87
N PRO A 140 -4.50 -4.42 -1.41
CA PRO A 140 -5.52 -3.86 -2.28
C PRO A 140 -5.02 -2.53 -2.86
N ALA A 141 -5.28 -2.33 -4.14
CA ALA A 141 -4.78 -1.22 -4.93
C ALA A 141 -5.85 -0.75 -5.93
N LYS A 142 -5.83 0.53 -6.28
CA LYS A 142 -6.72 1.11 -7.30
C LYS A 142 -5.88 1.91 -8.28
N LEU A 143 -6.24 1.82 -9.56
CA LEU A 143 -5.58 2.59 -10.62
C LEU A 143 -5.77 4.09 -10.35
N ALA A 144 -4.68 4.85 -10.36
CA ALA A 144 -4.73 6.31 -10.35
C ALA A 144 -5.08 6.80 -11.77
N THR A 145 -6.27 7.35 -11.96
CA THR A 145 -6.72 7.90 -13.26
C THR A 145 -6.26 9.33 -13.51
N GLU A 146 -5.69 9.97 -12.50
CA GLU A 146 -5.14 11.31 -12.51
C GLU A 146 -3.82 11.32 -11.73
N ASN A 147 -3.03 12.37 -11.87
CA ASN A 147 -1.80 12.51 -11.09
C ASN A 147 -2.17 12.83 -9.63
N ILE A 148 -1.68 12.04 -8.68
CA ILE A 148 -1.98 12.19 -7.26
C ILE A 148 -0.71 12.57 -6.51
N SER A 149 -0.83 13.58 -5.63
CA SER A 149 0.17 13.87 -4.60
C SER A 149 -0.49 13.73 -3.24
N GLY A 150 0.13 13.03 -2.30
CA GLY A 150 -0.44 12.83 -0.97
C GLY A 150 0.63 12.50 0.06
N LEU A 151 0.27 12.59 1.33
CA LEU A 151 1.11 12.14 2.43
C LEU A 151 0.88 10.63 2.62
N ALA A 152 1.96 9.87 2.48
CA ALA A 152 1.98 8.47 2.83
C ALA A 152 1.88 8.29 4.35
N SER A 153 1.50 7.10 4.79
CA SER A 153 1.34 6.78 6.22
C SER A 153 2.62 6.96 7.04
N TRP A 154 3.79 6.90 6.41
CA TRP A 154 5.10 7.10 7.05
C TRP A 154 5.55 8.58 7.10
N GLY A 155 4.71 9.53 6.67
CA GLY A 155 5.00 10.97 6.78
C GLY A 155 5.62 11.62 5.54
N GLY A 156 6.12 10.82 4.59
CA GLY A 156 6.64 11.31 3.31
C GLY A 156 5.55 11.72 2.32
N THR A 157 5.87 12.66 1.42
CA THR A 157 4.99 12.95 0.26
C THR A 157 5.24 11.90 -0.82
N THR A 158 4.18 11.25 -1.27
CA THR A 158 4.18 10.32 -2.40
C THR A 158 3.48 10.98 -3.59
N GLU A 159 4.06 10.82 -4.77
CA GLU A 159 3.54 11.35 -6.02
C GLU A 159 3.46 10.21 -7.02
N THR A 160 2.29 10.04 -7.64
CA THR A 160 2.13 9.11 -8.75
C THR A 160 1.43 9.78 -9.90
N LYS A 161 1.89 9.49 -11.11
CA LYS A 161 1.21 9.94 -12.33
C LYS A 161 0.00 9.05 -12.62
N ALA A 162 -0.91 9.56 -13.45
CA ALA A 162 -1.97 8.75 -14.02
C ALA A 162 -1.40 7.48 -14.67
N GLY A 163 -2.01 6.33 -14.39
CA GLY A 163 -1.50 5.00 -14.75
C GLY A 163 -0.76 4.28 -13.63
N GLY A 164 -0.37 4.98 -12.56
CA GLY A 164 0.12 4.36 -11.33
C GLY A 164 -1.01 3.77 -10.49
N TYR A 165 -0.71 3.36 -9.25
CA TYR A 165 -1.71 2.80 -8.35
C TYR A 165 -1.63 3.45 -6.98
N ILE A 166 -2.78 3.55 -6.32
CA ILE A 166 -2.88 3.89 -4.90
C ILE A 166 -3.06 2.56 -4.17
N ILE A 167 -2.21 2.28 -3.20
CA ILE A 167 -2.21 1.06 -2.40
C ILE A 167 -2.73 1.40 -1.01
N ARG A 168 -3.63 0.56 -0.50
CA ARG A 168 -4.07 0.61 0.89
C ARG A 168 -3.25 -0.40 1.71
N ASP A 169 -2.66 0.07 2.80
CA ASP A 169 -1.77 -0.72 3.65
C ASP A 169 -2.12 -0.54 5.14
N GLY A 170 -2.83 -1.52 5.69
CA GLY A 170 -3.41 -1.45 7.03
C GLY A 170 -4.30 -0.22 7.19
N ASP A 171 -3.89 0.69 8.09
CA ASP A 171 -4.59 1.93 8.35
C ASP A 171 -4.19 3.10 7.43
N GLY A 172 -3.17 2.90 6.60
CA GLY A 172 -2.61 3.89 5.69
C GLY A 172 -2.98 3.68 4.23
N ALA A 173 -2.47 4.59 3.41
CA ALA A 173 -2.38 4.42 1.96
C ALA A 173 -1.09 5.06 1.46
N TYR A 174 -0.59 4.59 0.32
CA TYR A 174 0.53 5.17 -0.40
C TYR A 174 0.32 5.01 -1.91
N THR A 175 1.19 5.59 -2.73
CA THR A 175 1.10 5.43 -4.19
C THR A 175 2.34 4.74 -4.77
N ILE A 176 2.15 4.02 -5.86
CA ILE A 176 3.21 3.43 -6.68
C ILE A 176 3.13 4.01 -8.09
N ALA A 177 4.29 4.28 -8.69
CA ALA A 177 4.38 4.72 -10.06
C ALA A 177 4.05 3.58 -11.03
N ALA A 178 3.58 3.91 -12.23
CA ALA A 178 3.23 2.91 -13.25
C ALA A 178 4.45 2.05 -13.62
N GLU A 179 5.60 2.71 -13.79
CA GLU A 179 6.91 2.13 -14.04
C GLU A 179 7.53 1.43 -12.83
N SER A 180 6.83 1.31 -11.69
CA SER A 180 7.24 0.45 -10.58
C SER A 180 6.43 -0.83 -10.53
N ILE A 181 5.41 -0.99 -11.40
CA ILE A 181 4.53 -2.15 -11.37
C ILE A 181 5.26 -3.46 -11.74
N GLN A 182 6.40 -3.40 -12.44
CA GLN A 182 7.18 -4.61 -12.73
C GLN A 182 7.70 -5.31 -11.48
N ASP A 183 7.87 -4.57 -10.38
CA ASP A 183 8.31 -5.09 -9.08
C ASP A 183 7.15 -5.75 -8.31
N TYR A 184 5.95 -5.75 -8.90
CA TYR A 184 4.75 -6.37 -8.38
C TYR A 184 4.16 -7.36 -9.40
N ARG A 185 3.33 -8.28 -8.91
CA ARG A 185 2.37 -9.05 -9.72
C ARG A 185 0.97 -8.85 -9.18
N PHE A 186 -0.01 -9.11 -10.03
CA PHE A 186 -1.38 -9.28 -9.58
C PHE A 186 -1.52 -10.58 -8.78
N ALA A 187 -2.28 -10.51 -7.69
CA ALA A 187 -2.64 -11.66 -6.88
C ALA A 187 -3.75 -12.47 -7.57
N THR A 188 -3.69 -13.78 -7.44
CA THR A 188 -4.76 -14.70 -7.83
C THR A 188 -5.89 -14.68 -6.80
N LYS A 189 -7.06 -15.20 -7.19
CA LYS A 189 -8.22 -15.31 -6.28
C LYS A 189 -7.89 -16.18 -5.07
N GLU A 190 -7.14 -17.25 -5.27
CA GLU A 190 -6.72 -18.20 -4.25
C GLU A 190 -5.81 -17.53 -3.21
N GLU A 191 -4.88 -16.69 -3.66
CA GLU A 191 -3.98 -15.95 -2.76
C GLU A 191 -4.72 -14.91 -1.91
N ILE A 192 -5.72 -14.24 -2.50
CA ILE A 192 -6.60 -13.33 -1.75
C ILE A 192 -7.39 -14.11 -0.70
N LEU A 193 -7.98 -15.26 -1.09
CA LEU A 193 -8.78 -16.11 -0.20
C LEU A 193 -7.96 -16.67 0.97
N ALA A 194 -6.69 -17.02 0.73
CA ALA A 194 -5.80 -17.50 1.79
C ALA A 194 -5.51 -16.43 2.87
N ARG A 195 -5.62 -15.14 2.52
CA ARG A 195 -5.29 -14.01 3.41
C ARG A 195 -6.50 -13.38 4.09
N VAL A 196 -7.70 -13.54 3.52
CA VAL A 196 -8.94 -12.95 4.07
C VAL A 196 -9.95 -14.05 4.43
N PRO A 197 -9.80 -14.71 5.60
CA PRO A 197 -10.74 -15.74 6.02
C PRO A 197 -12.15 -15.16 6.16
N GLY A 198 -13.08 -15.61 5.32
CA GLY A 198 -14.51 -15.28 5.42
C GLY A 198 -15.01 -14.06 4.66
N ALA A 199 -14.21 -13.42 3.79
CA ALA A 199 -14.72 -12.37 2.92
C ALA A 199 -15.56 -12.94 1.76
N LYS A 200 -16.70 -12.31 1.46
CA LYS A 200 -17.53 -12.58 0.27
C LYS A 200 -16.82 -12.06 -0.99
N ILE A 201 -15.79 -12.77 -1.42
CA ILE A 201 -14.86 -12.40 -2.50
C ILE A 201 -15.47 -12.55 -3.90
N GLU A 202 -16.64 -13.17 -4.02
CA GLU A 202 -17.30 -13.45 -5.30
C GLU A 202 -17.59 -12.17 -6.12
N GLU A 203 -17.87 -11.04 -5.48
CA GLU A 203 -18.08 -9.74 -6.16
C GLU A 203 -16.76 -9.00 -6.49
N ILE A 204 -15.69 -9.25 -5.74
CA ILE A 204 -14.38 -8.56 -5.90
C ILE A 204 -13.58 -9.19 -7.04
N ALA A 205 -13.54 -10.53 -7.11
CA ALA A 205 -12.68 -11.26 -8.05
C ALA A 205 -13.19 -11.21 -9.51
N GLU A 206 -14.50 -11.17 -9.74
CA GLU A 206 -15.08 -11.16 -11.09
C GLU A 206 -14.92 -9.80 -11.79
N GLY A 207 -15.01 -8.68 -11.05
CA GLY A 207 -14.75 -7.33 -11.58
C GLY A 207 -13.27 -7.05 -11.86
N MET A 208 -12.37 -7.65 -11.06
CA MET A 208 -10.92 -7.57 -11.22
C MET A 208 -10.43 -8.16 -12.54
N TYR A 209 -10.89 -9.37 -12.87
CA TYR A 209 -10.35 -10.11 -14.01
C TYR A 209 -10.72 -9.45 -15.35
N ALA A 210 -11.95 -8.94 -15.46
CA ALA A 210 -12.42 -8.25 -16.66
C ALA A 210 -11.66 -6.92 -16.90
N THR A 211 -11.38 -6.16 -15.84
CA THR A 211 -10.68 -4.86 -15.95
C THR A 211 -9.19 -5.03 -16.25
N ILE A 212 -8.54 -6.04 -15.65
CA ILE A 212 -7.12 -6.35 -15.91
C ILE A 212 -6.94 -6.83 -17.36
N GLN A 213 -7.79 -7.76 -17.85
CA GLN A 213 -7.73 -8.24 -19.24
C GLN A 213 -7.93 -7.08 -20.23
N ALA A 214 -8.93 -6.22 -20.01
CA ALA A 214 -9.22 -5.08 -20.89
C ALA A 214 -8.10 -4.01 -20.94
N ASN A 215 -7.22 -3.95 -19.96
CA ASN A 215 -6.08 -3.03 -19.92
C ASN A 215 -4.77 -3.66 -20.39
N LEU A 216 -4.62 -4.99 -20.30
CA LEU A 216 -3.49 -5.70 -20.91
C LEU A 216 -3.63 -5.83 -22.43
N GLU A 217 -4.85 -5.72 -22.96
CA GLU A 217 -5.15 -5.76 -24.40
C GLU A 217 -5.06 -4.38 -25.11
N LYS A 218 -4.74 -3.30 -24.38
CA LYS A 218 -4.58 -1.93 -24.92
C LYS A 218 -3.13 -1.50 -24.93
#